data_AF-A0A8J7SJG0-F1
#
_entry.id   AF-A0A8J7SJG0-F1
#
_cell.length_a   1.000
_cell.length_b   1.000
_cell.length_c   1.000
_cell.angle_alpha   90.00
_cell.angle_beta   90.00
_cell.angle_gamma   90.00
#
_symmetry.space_group_name_H-M   'P 1'
#
loop_
_entity.id
_entity.type
_entity.pdbx_description
1 polymer ?
#
loop_
_entity_poly.entity_id
_entity_poly.type
_entity_poly.pdbx_seq_one_letter_code
_entity_poly.pdbx_strand_id
1 'polypeptide(L)'
;MKYRIALYLLVLIAACTYYSSELVAFWQQQKPKALIAYQLDPFPKKPAQLAFYNDSGIRGADDYARYELKRAHKETGYEFAIVLRPTLPRGYSLESYASELFDAWKIGANTGGKGLLFLFIEDDQELKIEVGYELEDMYPDTFCLGFQETIKSYMSGNYYGDVFGAMIAAVVDKHNGQETFTRFSIGELKRGGMSQGFLSGGAGVSTKDFYNSIQQRVDRSMEYDPADIDSRFPAGLTPDVTALNFLSALENGIDYPFLPCITKGSQMMRLEYPHPPAQLKTMWQRYAAAGPMYIMQQGDLAVARFSKGNAFHLLMRRNKDKQWLVDFPKTWAYQASPPNKSYCRLENPDNQWMFAFRDSNWRVADYRVPTPADVDADPYEHIHHLQQLIKANPNDADLYFQLGEFLYYECYWIRAAIRTMEKGLALEPDTLDKRFMCIDMRLRFPMWDGVTDHYEAMVKHYPNYERAWNSYAWFTSSCLNDKKLNASVRSRSPFHN
;
A
#
# COMPACT_ATOMS: atom_id res chain seq x y z
N MET A 1 38.00 11.71 62.06
CA MET A 1 37.90 12.15 60.65
C MET A 1 38.26 11.04 59.65
N LYS A 2 39.35 10.27 59.84
CA LYS A 2 39.77 9.17 58.93
C LYS A 2 38.76 8.01 58.77
N TYR A 3 38.02 7.64 59.82
CA TYR A 3 37.03 6.54 59.76
C TYR A 3 35.72 6.90 59.02
N ARG A 4 35.32 8.18 58.99
CA ARG A 4 34.11 8.61 58.26
C ARG A 4 34.33 8.64 56.75
N ILE A 5 35.54 8.99 56.30
CA ILE A 5 35.91 9.02 54.87
C ILE A 5 35.97 7.60 54.28
N ALA A 6 36.50 6.63 55.05
CA ALA A 6 36.53 5.22 54.64
C ALA A 6 35.11 4.63 54.49
N LEU A 7 34.18 5.00 55.38
CA LEU A 7 32.79 4.55 55.30
C LEU A 7 32.06 5.16 54.09
N TYR A 8 32.28 6.45 53.79
CA TYR A 8 31.72 7.09 52.60
C TYR A 8 32.29 6.50 51.29
N LEU A 9 33.58 6.18 51.25
CA LEU A 9 34.20 5.50 50.10
C LEU A 9 33.67 4.08 49.90
N LEU A 10 33.46 3.31 50.97
CA LEU A 10 32.85 1.98 50.89
C LEU A 10 31.39 2.04 50.45
N VAL A 11 30.62 3.03 50.90
CA VAL A 11 29.23 3.24 50.46
C VAL A 11 29.18 3.70 48.99
N LEU A 12 30.12 4.55 48.54
CA LEU A 12 30.24 4.95 47.13
C LEU A 12 30.66 3.78 46.23
N ILE A 13 31.60 2.93 46.66
CA ILE A 13 32.01 1.74 45.92
C ILE A 13 30.88 0.70 45.88
N ALA A 14 30.15 0.52 46.98
CA ALA A 14 28.96 -0.34 47.04
C ALA A 14 27.81 0.20 46.18
N ALA A 15 27.59 1.51 46.14
CA ALA A 15 26.61 2.14 45.26
C ALA A 15 27.02 2.02 43.79
N CYS A 16 28.28 2.26 43.43
CA CYS A 16 28.76 2.10 42.05
C CYS A 16 28.71 0.64 41.57
N THR A 17 28.95 -0.33 42.46
CA THR A 17 28.82 -1.76 42.12
C THR A 17 27.37 -2.21 42.03
N TYR A 18 26.47 -1.72 42.90
CA TYR A 18 25.03 -2.00 42.84
C TYR A 18 24.36 -1.39 41.60
N TYR A 19 24.65 -0.11 41.29
CA TYR A 19 24.17 0.53 40.05
C TYR A 19 24.76 -0.10 38.80
N SER A 20 25.99 -0.66 38.86
CA SER A 20 26.56 -1.40 37.73
C SER A 20 25.83 -2.72 37.47
N SER A 21 25.36 -3.43 38.50
CA SER A 21 24.60 -4.68 38.32
C SER A 21 23.18 -4.45 37.80
N GLU A 22 22.50 -3.38 38.23
CA GLU A 22 21.19 -3.01 37.70
C GLU A 22 21.29 -2.43 36.27
N LEU A 23 22.34 -1.65 35.96
CA LEU A 23 22.62 -1.23 34.59
C LEU A 23 22.96 -2.42 33.68
N VAL A 24 23.78 -3.38 34.14
CA VAL A 24 24.08 -4.59 33.36
C VAL A 24 22.83 -5.46 33.17
N ALA A 25 21.95 -5.57 34.18
CA ALA A 25 20.67 -6.26 34.02
C ALA A 25 19.70 -5.51 33.09
N PHE A 26 19.69 -4.17 33.13
CA PHE A 26 18.93 -3.31 32.21
C PHE A 26 19.41 -3.46 30.76
N TRP A 27 20.73 -3.51 30.54
CA TRP A 27 21.36 -3.80 29.24
C TRP A 27 21.27 -5.28 28.80
N GLN A 28 21.01 -6.22 29.71
CA GLN A 28 20.76 -7.63 29.38
C GLN A 28 19.28 -7.92 29.07
N GLN A 29 18.34 -7.15 29.65
CA GLN A 29 16.91 -7.22 29.31
C GLN A 29 16.57 -6.47 28.01
N GLN A 30 17.30 -5.39 27.70
CA GLN A 30 17.32 -4.87 26.33
C GLN A 30 18.27 -5.71 25.50
N LYS A 31 17.76 -6.68 24.72
CA LYS A 31 18.59 -7.35 23.71
C LYS A 31 19.37 -6.28 22.91
N PRO A 32 20.70 -6.25 22.94
CA PRO A 32 21.42 -5.49 21.93
C PRO A 32 21.15 -6.19 20.59
N LYS A 33 20.20 -5.65 19.80
CA LYS A 33 20.24 -5.84 18.36
C LYS A 33 21.58 -5.23 17.92
N ALA A 34 22.45 -6.07 17.36
CA ALA A 34 23.80 -5.79 16.88
C ALA A 34 24.91 -5.78 17.94
N LEU A 35 25.58 -6.92 18.09
CA LEU A 35 27.04 -7.04 18.06
C LEU A 35 27.45 -8.52 18.08
N ILE A 36 27.07 -9.24 17.02
CA ILE A 36 27.85 -10.41 16.58
C ILE A 36 28.48 -9.98 15.26
N ALA A 37 29.78 -9.71 15.32
CA ALA A 37 30.62 -9.54 14.15
C ALA A 37 30.74 -10.90 13.44
N TYR A 38 29.76 -11.22 12.60
CA TYR A 38 30.00 -12.13 11.50
C TYR A 38 30.60 -11.32 10.37
N GLN A 39 31.80 -11.72 9.93
CA GLN A 39 32.37 -11.34 8.65
C GLN A 39 31.54 -12.03 7.55
N LEU A 40 30.30 -11.57 7.38
CA LEU A 40 29.42 -11.95 6.28
C LEU A 40 29.86 -11.16 5.06
N ASP A 41 29.77 -11.81 3.89
CA ASP A 41 29.68 -11.10 2.62
C ASP A 41 28.69 -9.93 2.79
N PRO A 42 29.13 -8.66 2.59
CA PRO A 42 28.24 -7.51 2.78
C PRO A 42 27.04 -7.57 1.83
N PHE A 43 27.17 -8.32 0.74
CA PHE A 43 26.13 -8.53 -0.24
C PHE A 43 25.41 -9.87 -0.01
N PRO A 44 24.07 -9.84 0.14
CA PRO A 44 23.32 -11.08 0.14
C PRO A 44 23.45 -11.80 -1.19
N LYS A 45 23.32 -13.13 -1.19
CA LYS A 45 23.29 -13.90 -2.44
C LYS A 45 22.07 -13.51 -3.27
N LYS A 46 22.29 -13.14 -4.54
CA LYS A 46 21.20 -12.85 -5.48
C LYS A 46 20.21 -14.03 -5.56
N PRO A 47 18.90 -13.79 -5.33
CA PRO A 47 17.87 -14.79 -5.52
C PRO A 47 17.90 -15.37 -6.94
N ALA A 48 17.72 -16.69 -7.06
CA ALA A 48 17.81 -17.38 -8.36
C ALA A 48 16.62 -17.09 -9.29
N GLN A 49 15.48 -16.66 -8.75
CA GLN A 49 14.27 -16.33 -9.49
C GLN A 49 13.74 -15.01 -8.99
N LEU A 50 13.63 -14.01 -9.89
CA LEU A 50 13.15 -12.66 -9.60
C LEU A 50 14.02 -12.00 -8.51
N ALA A 51 14.79 -10.97 -8.84
CA ALA A 51 15.80 -10.41 -7.93
C ALA A 51 15.19 -9.61 -6.76
N PHE A 52 14.30 -10.23 -5.98
CA PHE A 52 13.67 -9.71 -4.78
C PHE A 52 14.30 -10.33 -3.54
N TYR A 53 14.93 -9.51 -2.70
CA TYR A 53 15.51 -9.92 -1.43
C TYR A 53 14.98 -9.05 -0.30
N ASN A 54 14.51 -9.67 0.79
CA ASN A 54 13.95 -8.99 1.94
C ASN A 54 14.50 -9.61 3.23
N ASP A 55 15.43 -8.94 3.90
CA ASP A 55 15.86 -9.26 5.28
C ASP A 55 15.38 -8.23 6.31
N SER A 56 14.49 -7.32 5.89
CA SER A 56 13.86 -6.29 6.71
C SER A 56 12.71 -6.84 7.58
N GLY A 57 12.10 -5.95 8.37
CA GLY A 57 10.85 -6.16 9.09
C GLY A 57 9.60 -6.06 8.21
N ILE A 58 9.72 -5.63 6.95
CA ILE A 58 8.59 -5.48 6.02
C ILE A 58 8.01 -6.86 5.69
N ARG A 59 6.68 -6.97 5.81
CA ARG A 59 5.89 -8.17 5.52
C ARG A 59 4.67 -7.80 4.69
N GLY A 60 4.10 -8.76 3.98
CA GLY A 60 2.84 -8.59 3.25
C GLY A 60 3.02 -8.29 1.77
N ALA A 61 4.21 -7.85 1.32
CA ALA A 61 4.41 -7.27 -0.01
C ALA A 61 5.24 -8.15 -0.95
N ASP A 62 5.78 -9.26 -0.45
CA ASP A 62 6.83 -10.03 -1.13
C ASP A 62 6.30 -10.73 -2.38
N ASP A 63 5.16 -11.41 -2.26
CA ASP A 63 4.54 -12.13 -3.38
C ASP A 63 4.07 -11.18 -4.48
N TYR A 64 3.55 -10.01 -4.10
CA TYR A 64 3.16 -8.98 -5.04
C TYR A 64 4.37 -8.37 -5.75
N ALA A 65 5.43 -8.02 -5.00
CA ALA A 65 6.65 -7.48 -5.58
C ALA A 65 7.27 -8.45 -6.60
N ARG A 66 7.35 -9.74 -6.27
CA ARG A 66 7.80 -10.78 -7.21
C ARG A 66 6.94 -10.84 -8.46
N TYR A 67 5.62 -10.80 -8.32
CA TYR A 67 4.71 -10.76 -9.46
C TYR A 67 4.96 -9.55 -10.37
N GLU A 68 5.08 -8.35 -9.80
CA GLU A 68 5.32 -7.12 -10.56
C GLU A 68 6.68 -7.14 -11.26
N LEU A 69 7.75 -7.62 -10.60
CA LEU A 69 9.07 -7.79 -11.22
C LEU A 69 9.00 -8.68 -12.46
N LYS A 70 8.27 -9.80 -12.36
CA LYS A 70 8.06 -10.72 -13.48
C LYS A 70 7.28 -10.05 -14.62
N ARG A 71 6.19 -9.35 -14.29
CA ARG A 71 5.34 -8.66 -15.27
C ARG A 71 6.15 -7.61 -16.03
N ALA A 72 6.85 -6.74 -15.32
CA ALA A 72 7.63 -5.67 -15.93
C ALA A 72 8.83 -6.17 -16.72
N HIS A 73 9.50 -7.23 -16.27
CA HIS A 73 10.54 -7.88 -17.06
C HIS A 73 9.98 -8.38 -18.41
N LYS A 74 8.80 -9.03 -18.40
CA LYS A 74 8.16 -9.51 -19.63
C LYS A 74 7.75 -8.36 -20.56
N GLU A 75 7.34 -7.23 -20.00
CA GLU A 75 6.82 -6.08 -20.75
C GLU A 75 7.93 -5.22 -21.36
N THR A 76 9.00 -4.96 -20.59
CA THR A 76 10.08 -4.03 -20.98
C THR A 76 11.33 -4.73 -21.49
N GLY A 77 11.52 -6.01 -21.14
CA GLY A 77 12.78 -6.74 -21.34
C GLY A 77 13.91 -6.32 -20.38
N TYR A 78 13.65 -5.46 -19.39
CA TYR A 78 14.66 -5.02 -18.42
C TYR A 78 14.79 -5.98 -17.24
N GLU A 79 15.96 -6.01 -16.61
CA GLU A 79 16.14 -6.72 -15.34
C GLU A 79 15.89 -5.77 -14.18
N PHE A 80 15.00 -6.16 -13.28
CA PHE A 80 14.65 -5.40 -12.09
C PHE A 80 15.07 -6.17 -10.83
N ALA A 81 15.59 -5.46 -9.84
CA ALA A 81 15.87 -5.98 -8.52
C ALA A 81 15.25 -5.09 -7.43
N ILE A 82 14.75 -5.72 -6.37
CA ILE A 82 14.29 -5.04 -5.15
C ILE A 82 15.03 -5.66 -3.96
N VAL A 83 15.63 -4.81 -3.14
CA VAL A 83 16.39 -5.20 -1.96
C VAL A 83 15.89 -4.39 -0.78
N LEU A 84 15.31 -5.07 0.21
CA LEU A 84 14.82 -4.47 1.45
C LEU A 84 15.70 -4.92 2.60
N ARG A 85 16.29 -3.96 3.32
CA ARG A 85 17.17 -4.23 4.46
C ARG A 85 16.77 -3.44 5.70
N PRO A 86 17.02 -3.97 6.90
CA PRO A 86 16.80 -3.20 8.12
C PRO A 86 17.76 -2.00 8.19
N THR A 87 19.05 -2.24 7.95
CA THR A 87 20.10 -1.21 8.04
C THR A 87 21.21 -1.48 7.02
N LEU A 88 22.03 -0.47 6.74
CA LEU A 88 23.22 -0.59 5.90
C LEU A 88 24.34 -1.39 6.60
N PRO A 89 25.13 -2.19 5.85
CA PRO A 89 26.35 -2.75 6.40
C PRO A 89 27.32 -1.67 6.85
N ARG A 90 28.06 -1.92 7.93
CA ARG A 90 29.01 -0.95 8.47
C ARG A 90 30.05 -0.55 7.42
N GLY A 91 30.28 0.75 7.29
CA GLY A 91 31.29 1.32 6.38
C GLY A 91 30.77 1.64 4.98
N TYR A 92 29.50 1.38 4.71
CA TYR A 92 28.86 1.73 3.45
C TYR A 92 28.00 3.00 3.60
N SER A 93 27.98 3.83 2.56
CA SER A 93 26.88 4.77 2.33
C SER A 93 25.78 4.08 1.53
N LEU A 94 24.59 4.69 1.46
CA LEU A 94 23.50 4.17 0.63
C LEU A 94 23.92 4.05 -0.84
N GLU A 95 24.62 5.05 -1.36
CA GLU A 95 25.12 5.11 -2.74
C GLU A 95 26.19 4.06 -3.00
N SER A 96 27.20 3.95 -2.12
CA SER A 96 28.27 2.97 -2.31
C SER A 96 27.74 1.54 -2.20
N TYR A 97 26.79 1.28 -1.30
CA TYR A 97 26.17 -0.02 -1.16
C TYR A 97 25.34 -0.41 -2.38
N ALA A 98 24.50 0.50 -2.88
CA ALA A 98 23.66 0.23 -4.05
C ALA A 98 24.50 -0.06 -5.30
N SER A 99 25.53 0.76 -5.55
CA SER A 99 26.42 0.60 -6.70
C SER A 99 27.19 -0.73 -6.64
N GLU A 100 27.82 -1.05 -5.50
CA GLU A 100 28.57 -2.31 -5.37
C GLU A 100 27.64 -3.55 -5.38
N LEU A 101 26.44 -3.43 -4.81
CA LEU A 101 25.44 -4.50 -4.87
C LEU A 101 24.95 -4.74 -6.31
N PHE A 102 24.75 -3.67 -7.08
CA PHE A 102 24.34 -3.75 -8.49
C PHE A 102 25.34 -4.55 -9.32
N ASP A 103 26.62 -4.24 -9.15
CA ASP A 103 27.72 -4.93 -9.82
C ASP A 103 27.89 -6.38 -9.33
N ALA A 104 27.87 -6.59 -8.00
CA ALA A 104 27.98 -7.91 -7.40
C ALA A 104 26.86 -8.85 -7.88
N TRP A 105 25.64 -8.33 -8.01
CA TRP A 105 24.49 -9.05 -8.53
C TRP A 105 24.42 -9.12 -10.06
N LYS A 106 25.34 -8.43 -10.74
CA LYS A 106 25.39 -8.34 -12.21
C LYS A 106 24.02 -7.99 -12.80
N ILE A 107 23.36 -7.00 -12.21
CA ILE A 107 22.00 -6.62 -12.61
C ILE A 107 22.06 -6.04 -14.03
N GLY A 108 21.22 -6.56 -14.93
CA GLY A 108 21.19 -6.15 -16.33
C GLY A 108 22.12 -6.94 -17.26
N ALA A 109 22.98 -7.83 -16.74
CA ALA A 109 23.95 -8.55 -17.56
C ALA A 109 23.29 -9.41 -18.66
N ASN A 110 22.14 -10.02 -18.35
CA ASN A 110 21.40 -10.87 -19.29
C ASN A 110 20.42 -10.08 -20.18
N THR A 111 20.28 -8.78 -19.96
CA THR A 111 19.39 -7.88 -20.71
C THR A 111 20.17 -6.80 -21.46
N GLY A 112 21.46 -7.07 -21.72
CA GLY A 112 22.34 -6.17 -22.48
C GLY A 112 22.62 -4.85 -21.74
N GLY A 113 22.82 -4.89 -20.43
CA GLY A 113 23.09 -3.71 -19.59
C GLY A 113 21.84 -3.01 -19.05
N LYS A 114 20.64 -3.50 -19.40
CA LYS A 114 19.36 -2.89 -19.02
C LYS A 114 18.89 -3.38 -17.66
N GLY A 115 19.47 -2.83 -16.60
CA GLY A 115 19.22 -3.20 -15.20
C GLY A 115 18.74 -2.04 -14.34
N LEU A 116 17.88 -2.31 -13.37
CA LEU A 116 17.40 -1.37 -12.34
C LEU A 116 17.41 -2.04 -10.97
N LEU A 117 17.94 -1.36 -9.95
CA LEU A 117 17.89 -1.78 -8.56
C LEU A 117 17.12 -0.76 -7.72
N PHE A 118 16.17 -1.26 -6.95
CA PHE A 118 15.49 -0.54 -5.89
C PHE A 118 16.00 -1.04 -4.55
N LEU A 119 16.77 -0.22 -3.84
CA LEU A 119 17.30 -0.53 -2.51
C LEU A 119 16.58 0.32 -1.47
N PHE A 120 15.93 -0.34 -0.50
CA PHE A 120 15.30 0.31 0.63
C PHE A 120 15.94 -0.10 1.96
N ILE A 121 16.27 0.91 2.79
CA ILE A 121 16.79 0.76 4.15
C ILE A 121 15.71 1.18 5.14
N GLU A 122 15.19 0.23 5.91
CA GLU A 122 14.01 0.40 6.78
C GLU A 122 14.27 1.32 7.97
N ASP A 123 15.37 1.12 8.70
CA ASP A 123 15.64 1.89 9.92
C ASP A 123 15.84 3.38 9.62
N ASP A 124 16.54 3.67 8.52
CA ASP A 124 16.82 5.04 8.07
C ASP A 124 15.68 5.61 7.20
N GLN A 125 14.75 4.75 6.78
CA GLN A 125 13.74 5.04 5.76
C GLN A 125 14.40 5.72 4.55
N GLU A 126 15.34 5.03 3.90
CA GLU A 126 16.03 5.59 2.74
C GLU A 126 15.79 4.70 1.52
N LEU A 127 15.45 5.33 0.40
CA LEU A 127 15.37 4.65 -0.88
C LEU A 127 16.47 5.14 -1.82
N LYS A 128 17.13 4.19 -2.48
CA LYS A 128 18.01 4.42 -3.63
C LYS A 128 17.47 3.65 -4.83
N ILE A 129 17.49 4.34 -5.98
CA ILE A 129 17.29 3.72 -7.29
C ILE A 129 18.65 3.77 -7.98
N GLU A 130 19.15 2.62 -8.42
CA GLU A 130 20.39 2.52 -9.20
C GLU A 130 20.02 2.05 -10.62
N VAL A 131 20.46 2.82 -11.61
CA VAL A 131 20.12 2.61 -13.02
C VAL A 131 21.37 2.14 -13.79
N GLY A 132 21.22 1.06 -14.56
CA GLY A 132 22.27 0.59 -15.46
C GLY A 132 22.53 1.59 -16.60
N TYR A 133 23.77 1.64 -17.08
CA TYR A 133 24.23 2.63 -18.06
C TYR A 133 23.32 2.74 -19.31
N GLU A 134 22.85 1.61 -19.84
CA GLU A 134 22.00 1.54 -21.04
C GLU A 134 20.58 2.10 -20.84
N LEU A 135 20.23 2.47 -19.60
CA LEU A 135 18.92 2.99 -19.22
C LEU A 135 18.97 4.45 -18.76
N GLU A 136 20.14 5.08 -18.63
CA GLU A 136 20.27 6.43 -18.08
C GLU A 136 19.60 7.52 -18.91
N ASP A 137 19.68 7.41 -20.24
CA ASP A 137 19.01 8.36 -21.16
C ASP A 137 17.47 8.32 -20.99
N MET A 138 16.93 7.16 -20.63
CA MET A 138 15.48 6.96 -20.44
C MET A 138 15.04 7.28 -19.00
N TYR A 139 15.88 6.97 -18.02
CA TYR A 139 15.62 7.14 -16.58
C TYR A 139 16.72 7.97 -15.89
N PRO A 140 16.86 9.26 -16.25
CA PRO A 140 17.85 10.13 -15.63
C PRO A 140 17.53 10.41 -14.16
N ASP A 141 18.48 10.99 -13.42
CA ASP A 141 18.31 11.39 -12.01
C ASP A 141 17.02 12.18 -11.74
N THR A 142 16.62 13.04 -12.68
CA THR A 142 15.41 13.86 -12.56
C THR A 142 14.13 13.02 -12.55
N PHE A 143 14.10 11.92 -13.32
CA PHE A 143 13.01 10.96 -13.28
C PHE A 143 12.99 10.24 -11.92
N CYS A 144 14.16 9.75 -11.48
CA CYS A 144 14.29 9.03 -10.21
C CYS A 144 13.87 9.89 -9.02
N LEU A 145 14.28 11.17 -8.98
CA LEU A 145 13.90 12.12 -7.92
C LEU A 145 12.39 12.39 -7.91
N GLY A 146 11.78 12.72 -9.05
CA GLY A 146 10.34 12.98 -9.13
C GLY A 146 9.50 11.76 -8.72
N PHE A 147 10.02 10.56 -9.02
CA PHE A 147 9.41 9.32 -8.59
C PHE A 147 9.55 9.08 -7.07
N GLN A 148 10.74 9.31 -6.50
CA GLN A 148 10.99 9.20 -5.07
C GLN A 148 10.06 10.09 -4.23
N GLU A 149 9.84 11.32 -4.67
CA GLU A 149 8.88 12.23 -4.01
C GLU A 149 7.44 11.68 -4.04
N THR A 150 7.04 11.02 -5.12
CA THR A 150 5.70 10.43 -5.23
C THR A 150 5.52 9.31 -4.22
N ILE A 151 6.49 8.41 -4.09
CA ILE A 151 6.35 7.25 -3.21
C ILE A 151 6.49 7.56 -1.72
N LYS A 152 6.99 8.76 -1.36
CA LYS A 152 7.08 9.17 0.05
C LYS A 152 5.78 8.95 0.78
N SER A 153 4.65 9.27 0.14
CA SER A 153 3.32 9.12 0.72
C SER A 153 2.90 7.66 0.93
N TYR A 154 3.24 6.74 0.02
CA TYR A 154 2.94 5.31 0.21
C TYR A 154 3.77 4.67 1.32
N MET A 155 5.05 5.02 1.38
CA MET A 155 5.98 4.57 2.43
C MET A 155 5.54 5.06 3.81
N SER A 156 5.08 6.32 3.87
CA SER A 156 4.46 6.94 5.05
C SER A 156 3.32 6.09 5.65
N GLY A 157 2.60 5.41 4.75
CA GLY A 157 1.49 4.51 5.00
C GLY A 157 1.84 3.09 5.41
N ASN A 158 3.13 2.73 5.43
CA ASN A 158 3.59 1.34 5.44
C ASN A 158 2.97 0.50 4.30
N TYR A 159 2.68 1.12 3.15
CA TYR A 159 2.09 0.45 1.97
C TYR A 159 3.16 -0.07 1.01
N TYR A 160 4.08 -0.89 1.52
CA TYR A 160 5.24 -1.35 0.75
C TYR A 160 4.87 -2.06 -0.56
N GLY A 161 3.77 -2.82 -0.59
CA GLY A 161 3.25 -3.40 -1.84
C GLY A 161 2.90 -2.34 -2.89
N ASP A 162 2.18 -1.29 -2.50
CA ASP A 162 1.82 -0.18 -3.40
C ASP A 162 3.06 0.59 -3.85
N VAL A 163 4.08 0.71 -2.98
CA VAL A 163 5.37 1.31 -3.32
C VAL A 163 6.02 0.52 -4.45
N PHE A 164 6.19 -0.80 -4.29
CA PHE A 164 6.83 -1.64 -5.32
C PHE A 164 6.02 -1.65 -6.62
N GLY A 165 4.69 -1.69 -6.51
CA GLY A 165 3.79 -1.58 -7.66
C GLY A 165 4.00 -0.25 -8.40
N ALA A 166 3.99 0.87 -7.68
CA ALA A 166 4.21 2.20 -8.24
C ALA A 166 5.61 2.35 -8.86
N MET A 167 6.64 1.81 -8.21
CA MET A 167 8.04 1.78 -8.72
C MET A 167 8.13 1.15 -10.08
N ILE A 168 7.59 -0.05 -10.17
CA ILE A 168 7.67 -0.85 -11.36
C ILE A 168 6.75 -0.26 -12.44
N ALA A 169 5.55 0.18 -12.07
CA ALA A 169 4.62 0.82 -13.00
C ALA A 169 5.19 2.11 -13.59
N ALA A 170 5.82 2.98 -12.80
CA ALA A 170 6.40 4.22 -13.31
C ALA A 170 7.47 3.98 -14.37
N VAL A 171 8.33 2.98 -14.16
CA VAL A 171 9.33 2.57 -15.15
C VAL A 171 8.65 2.03 -16.41
N VAL A 172 7.68 1.13 -16.26
CA VAL A 172 6.93 0.55 -17.38
C VAL A 172 6.18 1.61 -18.19
N ASP A 173 5.52 2.56 -17.53
CA ASP A 173 4.77 3.64 -18.18
C ASP A 173 5.70 4.55 -19.00
N LYS A 174 6.86 4.91 -18.42
CA LYS A 174 7.90 5.68 -19.12
C LYS A 174 8.47 4.91 -20.31
N HIS A 175 8.71 3.61 -20.18
CA HIS A 175 9.11 2.75 -21.31
C HIS A 175 8.07 2.77 -22.44
N ASN A 176 6.78 2.73 -22.08
CA ASN A 176 5.67 2.75 -23.02
C ASN A 176 5.33 4.15 -23.58
N GLY A 177 6.02 5.21 -23.15
CA GLY A 177 5.74 6.59 -23.56
C GLY A 177 4.47 7.20 -22.97
N GLN A 178 3.97 6.67 -21.86
CA GLN A 178 2.69 7.04 -21.22
C GLN A 178 2.88 7.96 -20.00
N GLU A 179 3.87 8.87 -20.03
CA GLU A 179 4.32 9.65 -18.87
C GLU A 179 3.18 10.31 -18.08
N THR A 180 2.96 9.80 -16.86
CA THR A 180 1.98 10.32 -15.87
C THR A 180 2.62 11.23 -14.82
N PHE A 181 3.95 11.26 -14.71
CA PHE A 181 4.68 12.06 -13.72
C PHE A 181 4.97 13.46 -14.26
N THR A 182 4.47 14.48 -13.56
CA THR A 182 4.69 15.88 -13.95
C THR A 182 6.15 16.28 -13.65
N ARG A 183 6.79 16.92 -14.64
CA ARG A 183 8.17 17.43 -14.61
C ARG A 183 8.41 18.32 -13.36
N PHE A 184 9.20 17.86 -12.39
CA PHE A 184 9.72 18.74 -11.32
C PHE A 184 10.82 19.65 -11.89
N SER A 185 10.83 20.92 -11.48
CA SER A 185 11.74 21.94 -12.01
C SER A 185 13.18 21.71 -11.56
N ILE A 186 14.12 21.89 -12.49
CA ILE A 186 15.55 21.59 -12.35
C ILE A 186 16.21 22.69 -11.52
N GLY A 187 16.49 22.39 -10.26
CA GLY A 187 17.35 23.18 -9.40
C GLY A 187 18.17 22.24 -8.53
N GLU A 188 19.45 22.06 -8.89
CA GLU A 188 20.51 21.45 -8.06
C GLU A 188 20.59 19.90 -8.06
N LEU A 189 21.31 19.33 -9.04
CA LEU A 189 21.96 18.03 -8.88
C LEU A 189 23.43 18.14 -9.29
N LYS A 190 24.33 17.93 -8.33
CA LYS A 190 25.78 17.82 -8.55
C LYS A 190 26.09 16.41 -9.09
N ARG A 191 26.82 16.34 -10.20
CA ARG A 191 27.30 15.08 -10.79
C ARG A 191 28.32 14.42 -9.84
N GLY A 192 27.99 13.23 -9.33
CA GLY A 192 28.90 12.36 -8.59
C GLY A 192 29.84 11.60 -9.53
N GLY A 193 31.05 11.31 -9.06
CA GLY A 193 32.16 10.77 -9.86
C GLY A 193 32.10 9.27 -10.15
N MET A 194 32.67 8.90 -11.30
CA MET A 194 32.82 7.54 -11.84
C MET A 194 33.49 6.56 -10.85
N SER A 195 32.87 5.39 -10.65
CA SER A 195 33.54 4.19 -10.16
C SER A 195 33.72 3.21 -11.35
N GLN A 196 34.88 2.57 -11.44
CA GLN A 196 35.17 1.56 -12.48
C GLN A 196 34.69 0.19 -12.00
N GLY A 197 33.40 -0.05 -12.13
CA GLY A 197 32.74 -1.34 -11.95
C GLY A 197 31.72 -1.52 -13.07
N PHE A 198 31.84 -2.60 -13.83
CA PHE A 198 31.02 -2.84 -15.03
C PHE A 198 29.61 -3.24 -14.58
N LEU A 199 28.64 -2.32 -14.64
CA LEU A 199 27.23 -2.48 -15.07
C LEU A 199 26.33 -1.30 -14.64
N SER A 200 26.65 -0.56 -13.56
CA SER A 200 25.92 0.67 -13.17
C SER A 200 26.44 1.94 -13.87
N GLY A 201 25.53 2.85 -14.25
CA GLY A 201 25.91 4.13 -14.86
C GLY A 201 26.09 5.28 -13.84
N GLY A 202 25.58 5.12 -12.61
CA GLY A 202 25.65 6.13 -11.56
C GLY A 202 24.49 7.13 -11.54
N ALA A 203 23.56 7.07 -12.49
CA ALA A 203 22.26 7.71 -12.35
C ALA A 203 21.46 7.05 -11.22
N GLY A 204 21.11 7.84 -10.20
CA GLY A 204 20.40 7.42 -9.02
C GLY A 204 20.43 8.47 -7.92
N VAL A 205 19.25 8.96 -7.52
CA VAL A 205 19.12 9.91 -6.40
C VAL A 205 18.76 9.15 -5.12
N SER A 206 19.14 9.68 -3.95
CA SER A 206 18.73 9.19 -2.63
C SER A 206 17.75 10.18 -1.98
N THR A 207 16.81 9.67 -1.20
CA THR A 207 15.78 10.45 -0.52
C THR A 207 15.65 10.02 0.94
N LYS A 208 15.38 10.99 1.83
CA LYS A 208 15.15 10.82 3.28
C LYS A 208 13.78 11.39 3.70
N ASP A 209 13.40 11.16 4.96
CA ASP A 209 12.24 11.74 5.66
C ASP A 209 10.84 11.29 5.17
N PHE A 210 10.45 10.06 5.54
CA PHE A 210 9.13 9.46 5.26
C PHE A 210 8.18 9.57 6.47
N TYR A 211 6.91 9.95 6.28
CA TYR A 211 5.97 10.29 7.38
C TYR A 211 5.30 9.07 8.05
N ASN A 212 5.68 8.66 9.25
CA ASN A 212 5.26 7.35 9.78
C ASN A 212 4.17 7.37 10.85
N SER A 213 3.60 8.54 11.19
CA SER A 213 2.48 8.61 12.16
C SER A 213 1.27 9.37 11.63
N ILE A 214 0.08 8.98 12.11
CA ILE A 214 -1.17 9.73 11.89
C ILE A 214 -0.98 11.19 12.32
N GLN A 215 -0.26 11.44 13.42
CA GLN A 215 0.01 12.81 13.89
C GLN A 215 0.80 13.61 12.86
N GLN A 216 1.88 13.07 12.31
CA GLN A 216 2.65 13.75 11.25
C GLN A 216 1.82 14.01 10.00
N ARG A 217 0.90 13.09 9.64
CA ARG A 217 -0.02 13.30 8.52
C ARG A 217 -1.05 14.39 8.81
N VAL A 218 -1.57 14.43 10.04
CA VAL A 218 -2.46 15.50 10.51
C VAL A 218 -1.72 16.83 10.51
N ASP A 219 -0.52 16.91 11.08
CA ASP A 219 0.28 18.13 11.18
C ASP A 219 0.53 18.75 9.80
N ARG A 220 0.87 17.93 8.80
CA ARG A 220 1.01 18.38 7.40
C ARG A 220 -0.32 18.91 6.83
N SER A 221 -1.45 18.27 7.17
CA SER A 221 -2.75 18.77 6.76
C SER A 221 -3.18 20.06 7.45
N MET A 222 -2.54 20.43 8.56
CA MET A 222 -2.78 21.71 9.24
C MET A 222 -2.05 22.89 8.56
N GLU A 223 -1.27 22.64 7.50
CA GLU A 223 -0.72 23.70 6.63
C GLU A 223 -1.83 24.43 5.83
N TYR A 224 -2.99 23.80 5.68
CA TYR A 224 -4.15 24.42 5.05
C TYR A 224 -4.88 25.32 6.06
N ASP A 225 -5.33 26.50 5.63
CA ASP A 225 -6.27 27.31 6.40
C ASP A 225 -7.68 26.68 6.28
N PRO A 226 -8.29 26.17 7.36
CA PRO A 226 -9.62 25.57 7.31
C PRO A 226 -10.68 26.51 6.76
N ALA A 227 -10.58 27.82 7.00
CA ALA A 227 -11.55 28.79 6.47
C ALA A 227 -11.44 28.94 4.95
N ASP A 228 -10.21 28.87 4.39
CA ASP A 228 -9.99 28.85 2.94
C ASP A 228 -10.55 27.56 2.33
N ILE A 229 -10.28 26.42 2.96
CA ILE A 229 -10.79 25.13 2.49
C ILE A 229 -12.31 25.09 2.49
N ASP A 230 -12.94 25.54 3.58
CA ASP A 230 -14.39 25.55 3.72
C ASP A 230 -15.07 26.46 2.69
N SER A 231 -14.43 27.57 2.34
CA SER A 231 -14.89 28.51 1.31
C SER A 231 -14.79 27.90 -0.10
N ARG A 232 -13.70 27.20 -0.40
CA ARG A 232 -13.39 26.70 -1.75
C ARG A 232 -14.03 25.35 -2.07
N PHE A 233 -14.18 24.48 -1.09
CA PHE A 233 -14.63 23.09 -1.28
C PHE A 233 -15.78 22.70 -0.33
N PRO A 234 -16.84 23.52 -0.20
CA PRO A 234 -17.93 23.24 0.72
C PRO A 234 -18.72 21.98 0.32
N ALA A 235 -19.41 21.39 1.29
CA ALA A 235 -20.44 20.41 1.00
C ALA A 235 -21.55 21.06 0.17
N GLY A 236 -21.92 20.46 -0.96
CA GLY A 236 -22.89 21.04 -1.87
C GLY A 236 -24.33 20.76 -1.43
N LEU A 237 -25.23 21.69 -1.76
CA LEU A 237 -26.69 21.46 -1.63
C LEU A 237 -27.23 20.50 -2.71
N THR A 238 -26.45 20.31 -3.78
CA THR A 238 -26.76 19.38 -4.86
C THR A 238 -25.56 18.44 -5.13
N PRO A 239 -25.81 17.23 -5.66
CA PRO A 239 -24.75 16.26 -5.93
C PRO A 239 -23.79 16.70 -7.03
N ASP A 240 -24.25 17.47 -8.04
CA ASP A 240 -23.38 18.05 -9.07
C ASP A 240 -22.36 19.03 -8.48
N VAL A 241 -22.79 19.98 -7.65
CA VAL A 241 -21.91 20.94 -6.98
C VAL A 241 -20.90 20.21 -6.10
N THR A 242 -21.34 19.20 -5.36
CA THR A 242 -20.46 18.40 -4.49
C THR A 242 -19.39 17.65 -5.30
N ALA A 243 -19.79 17.01 -6.40
CA ALA A 243 -18.86 16.31 -7.27
C ALA A 243 -17.83 17.28 -7.89
N LEU A 244 -18.26 18.46 -8.33
CA LEU A 244 -17.37 19.48 -8.89
C LEU A 244 -16.40 20.05 -7.84
N ASN A 245 -16.86 20.32 -6.61
CA ASN A 245 -16.01 20.77 -5.52
C ASN A 245 -14.94 19.72 -5.18
N PHE A 246 -15.32 18.44 -5.13
CA PHE A 246 -14.38 17.35 -4.90
C PHE A 246 -13.35 17.23 -6.04
N LEU A 247 -13.79 17.25 -7.30
CA LEU A 247 -12.88 17.19 -8.45
C LEU A 247 -11.95 18.40 -8.50
N SER A 248 -12.43 19.60 -8.15
CA SER A 248 -11.62 20.80 -8.02
C SER A 248 -10.55 20.65 -6.92
N ALA A 249 -10.88 20.03 -5.79
CA ALA A 249 -9.89 19.75 -4.74
C ALA A 249 -8.76 18.82 -5.27
N LEU A 250 -9.10 17.80 -6.09
CA LEU A 250 -8.10 16.94 -6.74
C LEU A 250 -7.24 17.72 -7.74
N GLU A 251 -7.85 18.57 -8.57
CA GLU A 251 -7.15 19.43 -9.55
C GLU A 251 -6.12 20.35 -8.89
N ASN A 252 -6.51 20.93 -7.75
CA ASN A 252 -5.70 21.84 -6.95
C ASN A 252 -4.68 21.11 -6.05
N GLY A 253 -4.63 19.77 -6.08
CA GLY A 253 -3.69 18.99 -5.28
C GLY A 253 -3.94 19.09 -3.77
N ILE A 254 -5.20 19.24 -3.34
CA ILE A 254 -5.60 19.44 -1.95
C ILE A 254 -5.78 18.09 -1.24
N ASP A 255 -4.75 17.69 -0.48
CA ASP A 255 -4.76 16.49 0.37
C ASP A 255 -5.24 16.77 1.79
N TYR A 256 -6.20 17.68 1.94
CA TYR A 256 -6.80 17.96 3.24
C TYR A 256 -7.75 16.81 3.63
N PRO A 257 -7.53 16.11 4.76
CA PRO A 257 -8.37 14.99 5.14
C PRO A 257 -9.78 15.40 5.53
N PHE A 258 -9.97 16.63 6.03
CA PHE A 258 -11.25 17.11 6.56
C PHE A 258 -12.03 17.96 5.56
N LEU A 259 -11.94 17.68 4.26
CA LEU A 259 -12.75 18.39 3.26
C LEU A 259 -14.25 18.35 3.65
N PRO A 260 -14.97 19.47 3.56
CA PRO A 260 -16.40 19.48 3.88
C PRO A 260 -17.23 18.62 2.92
N CYS A 261 -16.83 18.52 1.65
CA CYS A 261 -17.58 17.80 0.61
C CYS A 261 -17.43 16.28 0.62
N ILE A 262 -16.83 15.68 1.67
CA ILE A 262 -16.63 14.22 1.77
C ILE A 262 -17.18 13.65 3.09
N THR A 263 -17.56 12.37 3.09
CA THR A 263 -18.07 11.69 4.30
C THR A 263 -16.99 11.56 5.38
N LYS A 264 -17.38 11.44 6.66
CA LYS A 264 -16.43 11.16 7.77
C LYS A 264 -15.59 9.90 7.51
N GLY A 265 -16.18 8.89 6.87
CA GLY A 265 -15.48 7.71 6.38
C GLY A 265 -14.39 8.05 5.36
N SER A 266 -14.68 8.92 4.38
CA SER A 266 -13.69 9.45 3.45
C SER A 266 -12.59 10.25 4.13
N GLN A 267 -12.90 10.97 5.21
CA GLN A 267 -11.89 11.69 6.00
C GLN A 267 -10.93 10.70 6.68
N MET A 268 -11.46 9.64 7.28
CA MET A 268 -10.66 8.54 7.83
C MET A 268 -9.81 7.85 6.76
N MET A 269 -10.36 7.60 5.58
CA MET A 269 -9.62 7.02 4.46
C MET A 269 -8.45 7.94 4.06
N ARG A 270 -8.66 9.26 3.93
CA ARG A 270 -7.57 10.19 3.57
C ARG A 270 -6.47 10.28 4.62
N LEU A 271 -6.80 10.21 5.91
CA LEU A 271 -5.80 10.13 6.99
C LEU A 271 -4.93 8.87 6.86
N GLU A 272 -5.53 7.77 6.41
CA GLU A 272 -4.85 6.49 6.27
C GLU A 272 -4.08 6.37 4.95
N TYR A 273 -4.57 7.01 3.88
CA TYR A 273 -3.96 7.04 2.55
C TYR A 273 -3.74 8.49 2.09
N PRO A 274 -2.69 9.18 2.58
CA PRO A 274 -2.33 10.50 2.08
C PRO A 274 -1.86 10.42 0.63
N HIS A 275 -2.20 11.42 -0.16
CA HIS A 275 -1.80 11.53 -1.57
C HIS A 275 -0.97 12.80 -1.80
N PRO A 276 0.21 12.72 -2.44
CA PRO A 276 0.93 13.92 -2.81
C PRO A 276 0.12 14.72 -3.86
N PRO A 277 0.28 16.05 -3.91
CA PRO A 277 -0.45 16.91 -4.86
C PRO A 277 -0.37 16.43 -6.32
N ALA A 278 0.78 15.90 -6.74
CA ALA A 278 0.96 15.35 -8.08
C ALA A 278 0.02 14.15 -8.35
N GLN A 279 -0.11 13.23 -7.38
CA GLN A 279 -0.99 12.07 -7.52
C GLN A 279 -2.47 12.48 -7.53
N LEU A 280 -2.86 13.45 -6.70
CA LEU A 280 -4.22 14.02 -6.72
C LEU A 280 -4.55 14.60 -8.10
N LYS A 281 -3.61 15.32 -8.70
CA LYS A 281 -3.74 15.86 -10.06
C LYS A 281 -3.83 14.76 -11.12
N THR A 282 -3.04 13.68 -11.01
CA THR A 282 -3.16 12.51 -11.89
C THR A 282 -4.54 11.86 -11.76
N MET A 283 -5.08 11.74 -10.53
CA MET A 283 -6.45 11.26 -10.34
C MET A 283 -7.47 12.17 -11.02
N TRP A 284 -7.34 13.50 -10.86
CA TRP A 284 -8.19 14.46 -11.57
C TRP A 284 -8.09 14.32 -13.10
N GLN A 285 -6.90 14.15 -13.66
CA GLN A 285 -6.72 13.96 -15.11
C GLN A 285 -7.48 12.74 -15.62
N ARG A 286 -7.52 11.64 -14.84
CA ARG A 286 -8.33 10.46 -15.18
C ARG A 286 -9.82 10.79 -15.23
N TYR A 287 -10.32 11.59 -14.28
CA TYR A 287 -11.71 12.07 -14.28
C TYR A 287 -12.01 13.00 -15.45
N ALA A 288 -11.12 13.96 -15.73
CA ALA A 288 -11.26 14.90 -16.84
C ALA A 288 -11.32 14.17 -18.19
N ALA A 289 -10.47 13.14 -18.38
CA ALA A 289 -10.47 12.31 -19.59
C ALA A 289 -11.70 11.37 -19.69
N ALA A 290 -12.34 11.04 -18.56
CA ALA A 290 -13.49 10.14 -18.49
C ALA A 290 -14.84 10.84 -18.81
N GLY A 291 -14.84 12.17 -18.94
CA GLY A 291 -16.03 12.98 -19.21
C GLY A 291 -16.73 12.66 -20.54
N PRO A 292 -17.99 13.12 -20.73
CA PRO A 292 -18.79 13.92 -19.79
C PRO A 292 -19.22 13.18 -18.51
N MET A 293 -19.50 13.97 -17.47
CA MET A 293 -20.03 13.53 -16.17
C MET A 293 -21.56 13.69 -16.14
N TYR A 294 -22.27 12.69 -15.62
CA TYR A 294 -23.73 12.70 -15.45
C TYR A 294 -24.11 12.40 -14.02
N ILE A 295 -25.06 13.15 -13.46
CA ILE A 295 -25.58 12.91 -12.11
C ILE A 295 -26.83 12.05 -12.18
N MET A 296 -26.83 10.97 -11.41
CA MET A 296 -27.98 10.11 -11.17
C MET A 296 -28.31 10.14 -9.69
N GLN A 297 -29.57 10.39 -9.33
CA GLN A 297 -29.99 10.53 -7.94
C GLN A 297 -31.23 9.69 -7.65
N GLN A 298 -31.25 9.04 -6.49
CA GLN A 298 -32.41 8.37 -5.93
C GLN A 298 -32.45 8.58 -4.41
N GLY A 299 -33.46 9.29 -3.92
CA GLY A 299 -33.59 9.60 -2.49
C GLY A 299 -32.38 10.39 -1.97
N ASP A 300 -31.73 9.85 -0.94
CA ASP A 300 -30.54 10.38 -0.29
C ASP A 300 -29.21 9.88 -0.90
N LEU A 301 -29.26 9.21 -2.06
CA LEU A 301 -28.11 8.66 -2.77
C LEU A 301 -27.95 9.30 -4.14
N ALA A 302 -26.70 9.51 -4.56
CA ALA A 302 -26.37 9.98 -5.89
C ALA A 302 -25.08 9.34 -6.44
N VAL A 303 -24.95 9.31 -7.76
CA VAL A 303 -23.76 8.85 -8.48
C VAL A 303 -23.38 9.89 -9.54
N ALA A 304 -22.12 10.33 -9.52
CA ALA A 304 -21.51 11.00 -10.67
C ALA A 304 -20.90 9.94 -11.59
N ARG A 305 -21.62 9.64 -12.68
CA ARG A 305 -21.21 8.71 -13.73
C ARG A 305 -20.29 9.38 -14.74
N PHE A 306 -19.30 8.64 -15.23
CA PHE A 306 -18.39 9.06 -16.27
C PHE A 306 -18.56 8.16 -17.48
N SER A 307 -18.54 8.73 -18.68
CA SER A 307 -18.92 8.01 -19.91
C SER A 307 -17.81 7.15 -20.52
N LYS A 308 -16.54 7.44 -20.21
CA LYS A 308 -15.38 6.84 -20.86
C LYS A 308 -14.31 6.46 -19.84
N GLY A 309 -13.40 5.60 -20.27
CA GLY A 309 -12.20 5.27 -19.51
C GLY A 309 -12.49 4.43 -18.27
N ASN A 310 -11.49 4.37 -17.41
CA ASN A 310 -11.47 3.48 -16.26
C ASN A 310 -11.54 4.21 -14.90
N ALA A 311 -12.00 5.47 -14.92
CA ALA A 311 -12.23 6.26 -13.71
C ALA A 311 -13.43 5.69 -12.93
N PHE A 312 -13.34 5.71 -11.60
CA PHE A 312 -14.44 5.28 -10.74
C PHE A 312 -15.57 6.29 -10.75
N HIS A 313 -16.81 5.84 -10.76
CA HIS A 313 -17.97 6.71 -10.58
C HIS A 313 -18.03 7.18 -9.14
N LEU A 314 -18.19 8.48 -8.90
CA LEU A 314 -18.21 8.99 -7.52
C LEU A 314 -19.56 8.66 -6.88
N LEU A 315 -19.53 7.86 -5.83
CA LEU A 315 -20.71 7.56 -5.02
C LEU A 315 -20.89 8.68 -4.00
N MET A 316 -22.13 9.12 -3.81
CA MET A 316 -22.47 10.22 -2.92
C MET A 316 -23.69 9.88 -2.07
N ARG A 317 -23.72 10.40 -0.85
CA ARG A 317 -24.87 10.33 0.06
C ARG A 317 -25.18 11.68 0.67
N ARG A 318 -26.42 11.88 1.06
CA ARG A 318 -26.90 13.10 1.74
C ARG A 318 -26.91 12.91 3.24
N ASN A 319 -26.29 13.84 3.98
CA ASN A 319 -26.25 13.81 5.44
C ASN A 319 -27.56 14.35 6.08
N LYS A 320 -27.61 14.32 7.42
CA LYS A 320 -28.77 14.79 8.21
C LYS A 320 -29.04 16.29 8.00
N ASP A 321 -28.00 17.06 7.74
CA ASP A 321 -28.04 18.50 7.42
C ASP A 321 -28.42 18.79 5.95
N LYS A 322 -28.84 17.77 5.20
CA LYS A 322 -29.25 17.85 3.79
C LYS A 322 -28.15 18.27 2.81
N GLN A 323 -26.90 18.12 3.21
CA GLN A 323 -25.73 18.35 2.36
C GLN A 323 -25.30 17.04 1.68
N TRP A 324 -24.83 17.14 0.45
CA TRP A 324 -24.28 16.02 -0.30
C TRP A 324 -22.79 15.88 -0.04
N LEU A 325 -22.34 14.62 0.08
CA LEU A 325 -20.97 14.26 0.41
C LEU A 325 -20.49 13.14 -0.52
N VAL A 326 -19.26 13.23 -1.00
CA VAL A 326 -18.58 12.14 -1.71
C VAL A 326 -18.17 11.05 -0.73
N ASP A 327 -18.54 9.83 -1.06
CA ASP A 327 -18.24 8.62 -0.32
C ASP A 327 -17.13 7.83 -1.01
N PHE A 328 -15.91 8.13 -0.65
CA PHE A 328 -14.72 7.54 -1.22
C PHE A 328 -14.55 6.07 -0.80
N PRO A 329 -14.75 5.68 0.48
CA PRO A 329 -14.71 4.27 0.88
C PRO A 329 -15.64 3.39 0.03
N LYS A 330 -16.90 3.79 -0.15
CA LYS A 330 -17.86 3.03 -0.98
C LYS A 330 -17.49 3.09 -2.46
N THR A 331 -17.03 4.25 -2.94
CA THR A 331 -16.55 4.41 -4.33
C THR A 331 -15.48 3.38 -4.66
N TRP A 332 -14.52 3.16 -3.76
CA TRP A 332 -13.40 2.24 -3.97
C TRP A 332 -13.71 0.78 -3.58
N ALA A 333 -14.60 0.54 -2.62
CA ALA A 333 -14.98 -0.81 -2.23
C ALA A 333 -15.89 -1.48 -3.27
N TYR A 334 -16.73 -0.71 -3.97
CA TYR A 334 -17.71 -1.24 -4.92
C TYR A 334 -17.26 -1.14 -6.37
N GLN A 335 -16.02 -0.76 -6.64
CA GLN A 335 -15.53 -0.59 -8.00
C GLN A 335 -14.12 -1.15 -8.15
N ALA A 336 -13.81 -1.63 -9.34
CA ALA A 336 -12.47 -2.05 -9.71
C ALA A 336 -12.09 -1.44 -11.06
N SER A 337 -10.81 -1.12 -11.21
CA SER A 337 -10.22 -0.65 -12.46
C SER A 337 -9.23 -1.72 -12.89
N PRO A 338 -9.67 -2.76 -13.65
CA PRO A 338 -8.80 -3.88 -13.94
C PRO A 338 -7.58 -3.39 -14.76
N PRO A 339 -6.37 -3.91 -14.47
CA PRO A 339 -5.18 -3.54 -15.22
C PRO A 339 -5.38 -3.75 -16.72
N ASN A 340 -4.90 -2.79 -17.54
CA ASN A 340 -5.00 -2.82 -19.00
C ASN A 340 -6.45 -2.87 -19.55
N LYS A 341 -7.45 -2.48 -18.75
CA LYS A 341 -8.83 -2.29 -19.21
C LYS A 341 -9.19 -0.81 -19.22
N SER A 342 -9.89 -0.41 -20.28
CA SER A 342 -10.39 0.95 -20.49
C SER A 342 -11.76 1.19 -19.84
N TYR A 343 -12.14 0.38 -18.84
CA TYR A 343 -13.44 0.44 -18.19
C TYR A 343 -13.31 0.26 -16.67
N CYS A 344 -14.23 0.88 -15.93
CA CYS A 344 -14.50 0.57 -14.53
C CYS A 344 -15.48 -0.62 -14.45
N ARG A 345 -15.22 -1.57 -13.54
CA ARG A 345 -16.12 -2.69 -13.23
C ARG A 345 -16.81 -2.41 -11.90
N LEU A 346 -18.12 -2.61 -11.86
CA LEU A 346 -18.92 -2.52 -10.65
C LEU A 346 -18.84 -3.86 -9.91
N GLU A 347 -18.31 -3.78 -8.71
CA GLU A 347 -18.24 -4.88 -7.76
C GLU A 347 -19.46 -4.76 -6.85
N ASN A 348 -19.87 -5.88 -6.25
CA ASN A 348 -20.96 -5.89 -5.27
C ASN A 348 -22.30 -5.38 -5.84
N PRO A 349 -22.93 -6.09 -6.80
CA PRO A 349 -24.16 -5.64 -7.47
C PRO A 349 -25.40 -5.54 -6.58
N ASP A 350 -25.27 -5.89 -5.30
CA ASP A 350 -26.33 -5.74 -4.30
C ASP A 350 -26.20 -4.43 -3.50
N ASN A 351 -25.27 -3.53 -3.88
CA ASN A 351 -25.12 -2.23 -3.23
C ASN A 351 -26.25 -1.23 -3.59
N GLN A 352 -26.50 -0.27 -2.70
CA GLN A 352 -27.61 0.68 -2.83
C GLN A 352 -27.48 1.70 -3.98
N TRP A 353 -26.29 1.90 -4.56
CA TRP A 353 -26.08 2.81 -5.69
C TRP A 353 -26.35 2.17 -7.06
N MET A 354 -26.72 0.88 -7.09
CA MET A 354 -26.94 0.15 -8.33
C MET A 354 -28.11 0.67 -9.17
N PHE A 355 -28.97 1.53 -8.64
CA PHE A 355 -29.97 2.25 -9.43
C PHE A 355 -29.36 3.05 -10.59
N ALA A 356 -28.13 3.54 -10.41
CA ALA A 356 -27.43 4.31 -11.42
C ALA A 356 -26.83 3.42 -12.53
N PHE A 357 -26.88 2.09 -12.42
CA PHE A 357 -26.16 1.18 -13.31
C PHE A 357 -27.02 0.03 -13.87
N ARG A 358 -28.35 0.19 -13.84
CA ARG A 358 -29.28 -0.84 -14.33
C ARG A 358 -29.37 -0.92 -15.86
N ASP A 359 -28.76 0.01 -16.58
CA ASP A 359 -28.66 -0.07 -18.04
C ASP A 359 -27.63 -1.13 -18.50
N SER A 360 -27.82 -1.70 -19.69
CA SER A 360 -27.02 -2.85 -20.18
C SER A 360 -25.55 -2.54 -20.49
N ASN A 361 -25.09 -1.30 -20.30
CA ASN A 361 -23.78 -0.86 -20.76
C ASN A 361 -22.67 -1.06 -19.71
N TRP A 362 -23.02 -1.47 -18.49
CA TRP A 362 -22.07 -1.56 -17.38
C TRP A 362 -21.56 -2.97 -17.14
N ARG A 363 -20.26 -3.06 -16.81
CA ARG A 363 -19.61 -4.32 -16.44
C ARG A 363 -19.85 -4.55 -14.96
N VAL A 364 -20.73 -5.50 -14.65
CA VAL A 364 -21.03 -5.95 -13.30
C VAL A 364 -20.27 -7.24 -13.03
N ALA A 365 -19.69 -7.37 -11.85
CA ALA A 365 -19.02 -8.60 -11.43
C ALA A 365 -20.01 -9.77 -11.35
N ASP A 366 -19.61 -10.93 -11.87
CA ASP A 366 -20.44 -12.16 -11.85
C ASP A 366 -20.62 -12.75 -10.44
N TYR A 367 -19.88 -12.25 -9.45
CA TYR A 367 -19.90 -12.77 -8.09
C TYR A 367 -20.48 -11.76 -7.10
N ARG A 368 -21.28 -12.29 -6.18
CA ARG A 368 -21.97 -11.52 -5.13
C ARG A 368 -21.26 -11.77 -3.82
N VAL A 369 -20.45 -10.80 -3.39
CA VAL A 369 -20.11 -10.67 -1.97
C VAL A 369 -21.28 -9.91 -1.34
N PRO A 370 -21.94 -10.46 -0.31
CA PRO A 370 -22.98 -9.74 0.42
C PRO A 370 -22.42 -8.38 0.86
N THR A 371 -23.10 -7.31 0.46
CA THR A 371 -22.75 -5.98 0.92
C THR A 371 -23.37 -5.77 2.29
N PRO A 372 -22.59 -5.41 3.32
CA PRO A 372 -23.15 -5.08 4.63
C PRO A 372 -24.18 -3.95 4.51
N ALA A 373 -25.17 -3.97 5.39
CA ALA A 373 -26.10 -2.86 5.51
C ALA A 373 -25.33 -1.58 5.84
N ASP A 374 -25.78 -0.47 5.27
CA ASP A 374 -25.20 0.83 5.55
C ASP A 374 -25.44 1.21 7.02
N VAL A 375 -24.40 1.69 7.68
CA VAL A 375 -24.45 2.10 9.08
C VAL A 375 -24.45 3.62 9.14
N ASP A 376 -25.61 4.22 9.46
CA ASP A 376 -25.74 5.68 9.70
C ASP A 376 -25.25 6.05 11.10
N ALA A 377 -23.96 5.81 11.36
CA ALA A 377 -23.29 6.16 12.61
C ALA A 377 -22.03 6.98 12.35
N ASP A 378 -21.60 7.75 13.34
CA ASP A 378 -20.26 8.33 13.33
C ASP A 378 -19.22 7.18 13.31
N PRO A 379 -18.29 7.16 12.33
CA PRO A 379 -17.33 6.06 12.23
C PRO A 379 -16.44 5.88 13.46
N TYR A 380 -16.04 6.96 14.14
CA TYR A 380 -15.22 6.86 15.34
C TYR A 380 -16.00 6.22 16.49
N GLU A 381 -17.24 6.67 16.70
CA GLU A 381 -18.11 6.12 17.75
C GLU A 381 -18.46 4.65 17.48
N HIS A 382 -18.75 4.29 16.24
CA HIS A 382 -19.11 2.92 15.88
C HIS A 382 -17.94 1.94 16.03
N ILE A 383 -16.74 2.34 15.57
CA ILE A 383 -15.53 1.55 15.80
C ILE A 383 -15.28 1.38 17.30
N HIS A 384 -15.38 2.46 18.08
CA HIS A 384 -15.19 2.39 19.53
C HIS A 384 -16.21 1.45 20.19
N HIS A 385 -17.47 1.54 19.79
CA HIS A 385 -18.54 0.68 20.30
C HIS A 385 -18.26 -0.80 20.04
N LEU A 386 -17.97 -1.17 18.79
CA LEU A 386 -17.62 -2.55 18.43
C LEU A 386 -16.37 -3.03 19.18
N GLN A 387 -15.36 -2.18 19.36
CA GLN A 387 -14.17 -2.52 20.15
C GLN A 387 -14.51 -2.80 21.62
N GLN A 388 -15.43 -2.06 22.23
CA GLN A 388 -15.89 -2.33 23.60
C GLN A 388 -16.67 -3.65 23.68
N LEU A 389 -17.52 -3.94 22.69
CA LEU A 389 -18.23 -5.22 22.61
C LEU A 389 -17.25 -6.40 22.47
N ILE A 390 -16.25 -6.29 21.59
CA ILE A 390 -15.18 -7.30 21.44
C ILE A 390 -14.42 -7.48 22.75
N LYS A 391 -14.12 -6.38 23.45
CA LYS A 391 -13.44 -6.44 24.75
C LYS A 391 -14.29 -7.18 25.80
N ALA A 392 -15.60 -6.99 25.78
CA ALA A 392 -16.52 -7.70 26.68
C ALA A 392 -16.72 -9.17 26.28
N ASN A 393 -16.72 -9.46 24.97
CA ASN A 393 -16.99 -10.78 24.40
C ASN A 393 -15.90 -11.19 23.39
N PRO A 394 -14.66 -11.47 23.83
CA PRO A 394 -13.51 -11.67 22.92
C PRO A 394 -13.54 -12.96 22.10
N ASN A 395 -14.48 -13.87 22.38
CA ASN A 395 -14.65 -15.12 21.65
C ASN A 395 -15.83 -15.08 20.66
N ASP A 396 -16.48 -13.92 20.50
CA ASP A 396 -17.57 -13.72 19.55
C ASP A 396 -17.00 -13.33 18.18
N ALA A 397 -16.99 -14.28 17.24
CA ALA A 397 -16.45 -14.08 15.90
C ALA A 397 -17.23 -13.03 15.09
N ASP A 398 -18.54 -12.94 15.29
CA ASP A 398 -19.41 -12.02 14.55
C ASP A 398 -19.04 -10.57 14.84
N LEU A 399 -18.63 -10.24 16.07
CA LEU A 399 -18.16 -8.89 16.40
C LEU A 399 -16.89 -8.51 15.62
N TYR A 400 -15.98 -9.47 15.41
CA TYR A 400 -14.79 -9.25 14.58
C TYR A 400 -15.16 -9.08 13.10
N PHE A 401 -16.11 -9.87 12.60
CA PHE A 401 -16.57 -9.74 11.21
C PHE A 401 -17.28 -8.40 10.99
N GLN A 402 -18.17 -7.99 11.89
CA GLN A 402 -18.85 -6.68 11.83
C GLN A 402 -17.85 -5.52 11.84
N LEU A 403 -16.87 -5.55 12.75
CA LEU A 403 -15.83 -4.51 12.78
C LEU A 403 -14.97 -4.53 11.52
N GLY A 404 -14.59 -5.71 11.03
CA GLY A 404 -13.81 -5.84 9.81
C GLY A 404 -14.54 -5.29 8.59
N GLU A 405 -15.82 -5.64 8.43
CA GLU A 405 -16.68 -5.14 7.36
C GLU A 405 -16.86 -3.63 7.43
N PHE A 406 -17.10 -3.09 8.62
CA PHE A 406 -17.22 -1.65 8.82
C PHE A 406 -15.93 -0.92 8.45
N LEU A 407 -14.78 -1.41 8.94
CA LEU A 407 -13.46 -0.85 8.62
C LEU A 407 -13.18 -0.86 7.12
N TYR A 408 -13.63 -1.89 6.39
CA TYR A 408 -13.46 -1.95 4.94
C TYR A 408 -14.44 -1.03 4.19
N TYR A 409 -15.74 -1.19 4.42
CA TYR A 409 -16.76 -0.52 3.60
C TYR A 409 -17.01 0.94 3.97
N GLU A 410 -16.90 1.32 5.25
CA GLU A 410 -17.17 2.69 5.70
C GLU A 410 -15.89 3.52 5.90
N CYS A 411 -14.74 2.89 6.13
CA CYS A 411 -13.47 3.60 6.37
C CYS A 411 -12.37 3.31 5.34
N TYR A 412 -12.51 2.23 4.57
CA TYR A 412 -11.47 1.71 3.67
C TYR A 412 -10.13 1.41 4.34
N TRP A 413 -10.13 1.10 5.64
CA TRP A 413 -8.95 0.73 6.42
C TRP A 413 -8.63 -0.75 6.23
N ILE A 414 -8.25 -1.14 5.03
CA ILE A 414 -8.15 -2.54 4.59
C ILE A 414 -7.21 -3.38 5.46
N ARG A 415 -6.05 -2.85 5.86
CA ARG A 415 -5.13 -3.56 6.77
C ARG A 415 -5.76 -3.86 8.12
N ALA A 416 -6.50 -2.90 8.68
CA ALA A 416 -7.23 -3.08 9.93
C ALA A 416 -8.39 -4.06 9.73
N ALA A 417 -9.11 -3.97 8.60
CA ALA A 417 -10.18 -4.87 8.24
C ALA A 417 -9.70 -6.33 8.15
N ILE A 418 -8.67 -6.62 7.34
CA ILE A 418 -8.08 -7.96 7.19
C ILE A 418 -7.66 -8.53 8.56
N ARG A 419 -6.88 -7.78 9.35
CA ARG A 419 -6.41 -8.24 10.67
C ARG A 419 -7.57 -8.52 11.62
N THR A 420 -8.63 -7.75 11.56
CA THR A 420 -9.82 -7.93 12.40
C THR A 420 -10.59 -9.17 11.94
N MET A 421 -10.82 -9.32 10.65
CA MET A 421 -11.49 -10.50 10.08
C MET A 421 -10.71 -11.78 10.32
N GLU A 422 -9.38 -11.75 10.25
CA GLU A 422 -8.53 -12.92 10.53
C GLU A 422 -8.62 -13.38 11.99
N LYS A 423 -8.88 -12.46 12.94
CA LYS A 423 -9.22 -12.84 14.33
C LYS A 423 -10.57 -13.54 14.41
N GLY A 424 -11.58 -13.04 13.67
CA GLY A 424 -12.86 -13.72 13.54
C GLY A 424 -12.72 -15.13 12.93
N LEU A 425 -11.96 -15.25 11.84
CA LEU A 425 -11.68 -16.55 11.18
C LEU A 425 -10.86 -17.52 12.04
N ALA A 426 -10.12 -17.03 13.04
CA ALA A 426 -9.44 -17.88 14.01
C ALA A 426 -10.43 -18.52 15.01
N LEU A 427 -11.55 -17.84 15.30
CA LEU A 427 -12.63 -18.33 16.14
C LEU A 427 -13.61 -19.21 15.34
N GLU A 428 -13.96 -18.76 14.13
CA GLU A 428 -14.85 -19.45 13.19
C GLU A 428 -14.16 -19.65 11.83
N PRO A 429 -13.38 -20.73 11.68
CA PRO A 429 -12.62 -20.98 10.45
C PRO A 429 -13.48 -21.41 9.25
N ASP A 430 -14.71 -21.89 9.49
CA ASP A 430 -15.59 -22.42 8.45
C ASP A 430 -16.58 -21.38 7.91
N THR A 431 -16.09 -20.16 7.66
CA THR A 431 -16.90 -19.02 7.22
C THR A 431 -16.45 -18.56 5.83
N LEU A 432 -17.02 -19.17 4.79
CA LEU A 432 -16.59 -19.05 3.38
C LEU A 432 -16.59 -17.61 2.85
N ASP A 433 -17.65 -16.84 3.13
CA ASP A 433 -17.82 -15.47 2.63
C ASP A 433 -16.77 -14.52 3.22
N LYS A 434 -16.51 -14.62 4.54
CA LYS A 434 -15.48 -13.82 5.21
C LYS A 434 -14.08 -14.16 4.72
N ARG A 435 -13.82 -15.43 4.46
CA ARG A 435 -12.55 -15.88 3.88
C ARG A 435 -12.34 -15.35 2.46
N PHE A 436 -13.38 -15.37 1.63
CA PHE A 436 -13.34 -14.74 0.32
C PHE A 436 -13.09 -13.24 0.38
N MET A 437 -13.73 -12.54 1.31
CA MET A 437 -13.54 -11.11 1.50
C MET A 437 -12.10 -10.78 1.92
N CYS A 438 -11.47 -11.59 2.80
CA CYS A 438 -10.04 -11.46 3.09
C CYS A 438 -9.16 -11.64 1.85
N ILE A 439 -9.43 -12.65 1.02
CA ILE A 439 -8.69 -12.88 -0.23
C ILE A 439 -8.87 -11.70 -1.19
N ASP A 440 -10.11 -11.25 -1.40
CA ASP A 440 -10.43 -10.16 -2.32
C ASP A 440 -9.74 -8.86 -1.89
N MET A 441 -9.82 -8.49 -0.60
CA MET A 441 -9.08 -7.35 -0.05
C MET A 441 -7.57 -7.49 -0.26
N ARG A 442 -6.98 -8.67 0.02
CA ARG A 442 -5.55 -8.92 -0.16
C ARG A 442 -5.09 -8.88 -1.61
N LEU A 443 -5.95 -9.28 -2.55
CA LEU A 443 -5.62 -9.24 -3.97
C LEU A 443 -5.75 -7.83 -4.55
N ARG A 444 -6.75 -7.06 -4.10
CA ARG A 444 -6.98 -5.66 -4.50
C ARG A 444 -5.92 -4.71 -3.97
N PHE A 445 -5.50 -4.92 -2.73
CA PHE A 445 -4.48 -4.12 -2.06
C PHE A 445 -3.24 -4.96 -1.99
N PRO A 446 -2.14 -4.64 -2.69
CA PRO A 446 -0.97 -5.48 -2.96
C PRO A 446 -0.33 -6.11 -1.70
N MET A 447 -1.06 -7.05 -1.12
CA MET A 447 -0.87 -7.66 0.20
C MET A 447 -1.05 -9.18 0.06
N TRP A 448 -0.35 -9.72 -0.93
CA TRP A 448 -0.57 -11.07 -1.44
C TRP A 448 -0.06 -12.16 -0.51
N ASP A 449 0.82 -11.83 0.45
CA ASP A 449 1.30 -12.81 1.43
C ASP A 449 0.13 -13.35 2.27
N GLY A 450 0.04 -14.67 2.43
CA GLY A 450 -1.05 -15.33 3.16
C GLY A 450 -2.32 -15.56 2.34
N VAL A 451 -2.39 -15.10 1.07
CA VAL A 451 -3.50 -15.46 0.16
C VAL A 451 -3.55 -16.98 -0.07
N THR A 452 -2.39 -17.64 -0.17
CA THR A 452 -2.30 -19.11 -0.25
C THR A 452 -2.93 -19.79 0.95
N ASP A 453 -2.69 -19.28 2.17
CA ASP A 453 -3.19 -19.87 3.41
C ASP A 453 -4.71 -19.82 3.46
N HIS A 454 -5.30 -18.70 2.98
CA HIS A 454 -6.74 -18.58 2.84
C HIS A 454 -7.29 -19.56 1.80
N TYR A 455 -6.65 -19.70 0.63
CA TYR A 455 -7.09 -20.68 -0.37
C TYR A 455 -6.94 -22.13 0.12
N GLU A 456 -5.86 -22.47 0.82
CA GLU A 456 -5.65 -23.79 1.42
C GLU A 456 -6.74 -24.11 2.44
N ALA A 457 -7.07 -23.16 3.32
CA ALA A 457 -8.18 -23.31 4.24
C ALA A 457 -9.50 -23.50 3.49
N MET A 458 -9.78 -22.71 2.43
CA MET A 458 -10.99 -22.87 1.63
C MET A 458 -11.12 -24.27 1.03
N VAL A 459 -10.09 -24.76 0.33
CA VAL A 459 -10.18 -26.07 -0.34
C VAL A 459 -10.17 -27.23 0.65
N LYS A 460 -9.63 -27.03 1.86
CA LYS A 460 -9.70 -27.99 2.97
C LYS A 460 -11.10 -28.09 3.56
N HIS A 461 -11.75 -26.95 3.82
CA HIS A 461 -13.09 -26.90 4.42
C HIS A 461 -14.21 -27.15 3.39
N TYR A 462 -14.00 -26.75 2.14
CA TYR A 462 -14.96 -26.86 1.04
C TYR A 462 -14.37 -27.59 -0.18
N PRO A 463 -14.02 -28.88 -0.06
CA PRO A 463 -13.32 -29.60 -1.13
C PRO A 463 -14.13 -29.72 -2.44
N ASN A 464 -15.45 -29.68 -2.37
CA ASN A 464 -16.33 -29.74 -3.55
C ASN A 464 -16.63 -28.37 -4.16
N TYR A 465 -16.01 -27.30 -3.65
CA TYR A 465 -16.23 -25.97 -4.16
C TYR A 465 -15.20 -25.66 -5.27
N GLU A 466 -15.56 -26.00 -6.50
CA GLU A 466 -14.72 -25.90 -7.69
C GLU A 466 -14.03 -24.54 -7.84
N ARG A 467 -14.77 -23.46 -7.58
CA ARG A 467 -14.25 -22.11 -7.73
C ARG A 467 -13.06 -21.84 -6.81
N ALA A 468 -13.04 -22.36 -5.58
CA ALA A 468 -11.89 -22.21 -4.69
C ALA A 468 -10.64 -22.86 -5.28
N TRP A 469 -10.76 -24.08 -5.82
CA TRP A 469 -9.67 -24.78 -6.49
C TRP A 469 -9.18 -24.04 -7.74
N ASN A 470 -10.10 -23.57 -8.58
CA ASN A 470 -9.76 -22.85 -9.79
C ASN A 470 -9.06 -21.51 -9.49
N SER A 471 -9.54 -20.76 -8.49
CA SER A 471 -8.91 -19.53 -8.03
C SER A 471 -7.54 -19.77 -7.40
N TYR A 472 -7.40 -20.83 -6.59
CA TYR A 472 -6.12 -21.19 -5.96
C TYR A 472 -5.09 -21.64 -7.01
N ALA A 473 -5.51 -22.47 -7.97
CA ALA A 473 -4.67 -22.87 -9.09
C ALA A 473 -4.28 -21.65 -9.94
N TRP A 474 -5.22 -20.75 -10.26
CA TRP A 474 -4.91 -19.54 -11.01
C TRP A 474 -3.90 -18.66 -10.27
N PHE A 475 -4.06 -18.44 -8.96
CA PHE A 475 -3.17 -17.61 -8.16
C PHE A 475 -1.75 -18.21 -8.11
N THR A 476 -1.63 -19.50 -7.79
CA THR A 476 -0.33 -20.18 -7.72
C THR A 476 0.42 -20.21 -9.05
N SER A 477 -0.28 -20.38 -10.18
CA SER A 477 0.36 -20.39 -11.50
C SER A 477 0.65 -18.99 -12.04
N SER A 478 -0.32 -18.09 -11.96
CA SER A 478 -0.31 -16.81 -12.69
C SER A 478 0.34 -15.71 -11.86
N CYS A 479 0.05 -15.68 -10.56
CA CYS A 479 0.54 -14.68 -9.62
C CYS A 479 1.89 -15.09 -9.04
N LEU A 480 1.96 -16.26 -8.38
CA LEU A 480 3.19 -16.71 -7.71
C LEU A 480 4.22 -17.35 -8.63
N ASN A 481 3.81 -17.81 -9.82
CA ASN A 481 4.65 -18.60 -10.73
C ASN A 481 5.21 -19.90 -10.10
N ASP A 482 4.58 -20.41 -9.04
CA ASP A 482 5.00 -21.64 -8.37
C ASP A 482 4.37 -22.85 -9.05
N LYS A 483 5.10 -23.38 -10.05
CA LYS A 483 4.67 -24.56 -10.81
C LYS A 483 4.51 -25.80 -9.93
N LYS A 484 5.31 -25.94 -8.86
CA LYS A 484 5.27 -27.12 -7.99
C LYS A 484 4.03 -27.07 -7.10
N LEU A 485 3.81 -25.91 -6.45
CA LEU A 485 2.62 -25.69 -5.65
C LEU A 485 1.38 -25.80 -6.54
N ASN A 486 1.37 -25.19 -7.72
CA ASN A 486 0.26 -25.30 -8.66
C ASN A 486 -0.07 -26.74 -9.03
N ALA A 487 0.95 -27.55 -9.38
CA ALA A 487 0.76 -28.96 -9.69
C ALA A 487 0.19 -29.74 -8.48
N SER A 488 0.64 -29.43 -7.26
CA SER A 488 0.11 -30.00 -6.02
C SER A 488 -1.33 -29.58 -5.72
N VAL A 489 -1.70 -28.33 -5.99
CA VAL A 489 -3.10 -27.87 -5.87
C VAL A 489 -3.98 -28.62 -6.85
N ARG A 490 -3.55 -28.63 -8.12
CA ARG A 490 -4.25 -29.28 -9.20
C ARG A 490 -4.44 -30.78 -8.97
N SER A 491 -3.41 -31.51 -8.54
CA SER A 491 -3.52 -32.95 -8.27
C SER A 491 -4.45 -33.32 -7.11
N ARG A 492 -4.68 -32.39 -6.18
CA ARG A 492 -5.62 -32.56 -5.06
C ARG A 492 -7.06 -32.13 -5.41
N SER A 493 -7.25 -31.39 -6.51
CA SER A 493 -8.56 -30.91 -6.93
C SER A 493 -9.41 -32.08 -7.43
N PRO A 494 -10.67 -32.24 -6.95
CA PRO A 494 -11.57 -33.28 -7.47
C PRO A 494 -12.05 -32.97 -8.90
N PHE A 495 -11.75 -31.78 -9.43
CA PHE A 495 -12.11 -31.32 -10.77
C PHE A 495 -10.96 -31.45 -11.77
N HIS A 496 -9.91 -32.17 -11.42
CA HIS A 496 -8.71 -32.30 -12.24
C HIS A 496 -8.86 -33.42 -13.27
N ASN A 497 -9.76 -33.23 -14.23
CA ASN A 497 -9.89 -34.04 -15.45
C ASN A 497 -10.11 -33.14 -16.67
#